data_AF-R4KN79-F1
#
_entry.id   AF-R4KN79-F1
#
_cell.length_a   1.000
_cell.length_b   1.000
_cell.length_c   1.000
_cell.angle_alpha   90.00
_cell.angle_beta   90.00
_cell.angle_gamma   90.00
#
_symmetry.space_group_name_H-M   'P 1'
#
loop_
_entity.id
_entity.type
_entity.pdbx_description
1 polymer ?
#
loop_
_entity_poly.entity_id
_entity_poly.type
_entity_poly.pdbx_seq_one_letter_code
_entity_poly.pdbx_strand_id
1 'polypeptide(L)'
;MYCYTYLPSLECGLRELILWSEISSQHPVFFINVAQCLNLNLTPQIVADLNRMKNCFNSINNEARPLLSLLTYQNHIDYSLAHSTSQLMQQFLHYDQELLAFIQHLKAYGQNQPVWQTLVSHIENEQIYMYRLISTLREQIFQSQQPPNMMPPKPP
;
A
#
# COMPACT_ATOMS: atom_id res chain seq x y z
N MET A 1 11.80 -13.19 -0.98
CA MET A 1 12.94 -13.60 -0.12
C MET A 1 12.63 -13.04 1.26
N TYR A 2 12.36 -13.90 2.23
CA TYR A 2 11.86 -13.47 3.55
C TYR A 2 12.96 -12.72 4.32
N CYS A 3 12.63 -11.54 4.83
CA CYS A 3 13.53 -10.68 5.59
C CYS A 3 13.64 -11.28 7.01
N TYR A 4 14.80 -11.89 7.36
CA TYR A 4 14.94 -12.78 8.54
C TYR A 4 15.46 -12.09 9.82
N THR A 5 15.75 -10.79 9.79
CA THR A 5 16.21 -10.01 10.95
C THR A 5 15.53 -8.64 11.01
N TYR A 6 15.27 -8.09 12.20
CA TYR A 6 14.40 -6.92 12.40
C TYR A 6 14.82 -5.68 11.60
N LEU A 7 16.12 -5.35 11.55
CA LEU A 7 16.62 -4.17 10.84
C LEU A 7 16.55 -4.31 9.31
N PRO A 8 17.04 -5.41 8.72
CA PRO A 8 16.77 -5.74 7.31
C PRO A 8 15.29 -5.85 6.98
N SER A 9 14.44 -6.29 7.92
CA SER A 9 12.98 -6.37 7.71
C SER A 9 12.30 -5.01 7.69
N LEU A 10 12.73 -4.06 8.53
CA LEU A 10 12.20 -2.70 8.52
C LEU A 10 12.64 -1.94 7.27
N GLU A 11 13.91 -2.08 6.86
CA GLU A 11 14.41 -1.49 5.62
C GLU A 11 13.68 -2.06 4.39
N CYS A 12 13.55 -3.40 4.32
CA CYS A 12 12.76 -4.15 3.35
C CYS A 12 11.32 -3.62 3.29
N GLY A 13 10.66 -3.49 4.44
CA GLY A 13 9.32 -2.92 4.56
C GLY A 13 9.18 -1.50 4.03
N LEU A 14 10.12 -0.61 4.34
CA LEU A 14 10.10 0.78 3.84
C LEU A 14 10.36 0.87 2.34
N ARG A 15 11.27 0.06 1.79
CA ARG A 15 11.53 0.02 0.35
C ARG A 15 10.30 -0.44 -0.43
N GLU A 16 9.64 -1.50 0.04
CA GLU A 16 8.38 -1.97 -0.55
C GLU A 16 7.29 -0.90 -0.43
N LEU A 17 7.14 -0.27 0.75
CA LEU A 17 6.17 0.80 0.96
C LEU A 17 6.40 1.99 0.00
N ILE A 18 7.66 2.40 -0.23
CA ILE A 18 8.02 3.44 -1.21
C ILE A 18 7.68 2.99 -2.63
N LEU A 19 8.06 1.76 -3.03
CA LEU A 19 7.76 1.26 -4.37
C LEU A 19 6.25 1.24 -4.64
N TRP A 20 5.47 0.65 -3.74
CA TRP A 20 4.05 0.45 -3.94
C TRP A 20 3.23 1.72 -3.76
N SER A 21 3.67 2.66 -2.93
CA SER A 21 3.05 3.99 -2.87
C SER A 21 3.30 4.82 -4.14
N GLU A 22 4.46 4.67 -4.78
CA GLU A 22 4.71 5.28 -6.08
C GLU A 22 3.80 4.67 -7.16
N ILE A 23 3.80 3.34 -7.29
CA ILE A 23 2.96 2.65 -8.30
C ILE A 23 1.47 2.99 -8.09
N SER A 24 0.98 2.92 -6.85
CA SER A 24 -0.41 3.22 -6.54
C SER A 24 -0.80 4.67 -6.76
N SER A 25 0.13 5.62 -6.70
CA SER A 25 -0.17 7.01 -7.04
C SER A 25 -0.32 7.24 -8.55
N GLN A 26 0.25 6.36 -9.37
CA GLN A 26 0.11 6.39 -10.83
C GLN A 26 -1.20 5.75 -11.31
N HIS A 27 -1.73 4.76 -10.59
CA HIS A 27 -2.99 4.08 -10.97
C HIS A 27 -4.17 5.04 -11.22
N PRO A 28 -4.42 6.07 -10.38
CA PRO A 28 -5.46 7.04 -10.67
C PRO A 28 -5.24 7.85 -11.95
N VAL A 29 -3.99 8.24 -12.22
CA VAL A 29 -3.63 8.97 -13.45
C VAL A 29 -3.87 8.09 -14.67
N PHE A 30 -3.49 6.82 -14.57
CA PHE A 30 -3.73 5.84 -15.60
C PHE A 30 -5.22 5.69 -15.92
N PHE A 31 -6.09 5.56 -14.90
CA PHE A 31 -7.54 5.47 -15.12
C PHE A 31 -8.09 6.68 -15.85
N ILE A 32 -7.66 7.90 -15.47
CA ILE A 32 -8.09 9.13 -16.13
C ILE A 32 -7.68 9.13 -17.61
N ASN A 33 -6.41 8.83 -17.90
CA ASN A 33 -5.88 8.87 -19.25
C ASN A 33 -6.49 7.81 -20.16
N VAL A 34 -6.61 6.57 -19.67
CA VAL A 34 -7.20 5.47 -20.46
C VAL A 34 -8.68 5.72 -20.71
N ALA A 35 -9.41 6.26 -19.73
CA ALA A 35 -10.80 6.63 -19.95
C ALA A 35 -10.93 7.68 -21.07
N GLN A 36 -10.07 8.70 -21.07
CA GLN A 36 -10.02 9.69 -22.16
C GLN A 36 -9.70 9.05 -23.52
N CYS A 37 -8.71 8.16 -23.60
CA CYS A 37 -8.37 7.45 -24.84
C CYS A 37 -9.52 6.58 -25.37
N LEU A 38 -10.33 6.00 -24.48
CA LEU A 38 -11.48 5.17 -24.83
C LEU A 38 -12.78 5.97 -25.00
N ASN A 39 -12.72 7.30 -24.92
CA ASN A 39 -13.90 8.19 -24.93
C ASN A 39 -14.93 7.83 -23.84
N LEU A 40 -14.44 7.39 -22.68
CA LEU A 40 -15.22 7.16 -21.47
C LEU A 40 -15.25 8.45 -20.63
N ASN A 41 -16.43 9.08 -20.53
CA ASN A 41 -16.60 10.39 -19.91
C ASN A 41 -16.70 10.33 -18.38
N LEU A 42 -15.58 10.09 -17.69
CA LEU A 42 -15.55 10.11 -16.22
C LEU A 42 -16.17 11.39 -15.67
N THR A 43 -17.04 11.25 -14.68
CA THR A 43 -17.67 12.41 -14.04
C THR A 43 -16.61 13.23 -13.30
N PRO A 44 -16.82 14.56 -13.11
CA PRO A 44 -15.91 15.39 -12.34
C PRO A 44 -15.66 14.85 -10.92
N GLN A 45 -16.67 14.24 -10.31
CA GLN A 45 -16.54 13.59 -9.00
C GLN A 45 -15.59 12.40 -9.04
N ILE A 46 -15.71 11.49 -10.02
CA ILE A 46 -14.79 10.36 -10.19
C ILE A 46 -13.35 10.86 -10.37
N VAL A 47 -13.14 11.89 -11.18
CA VAL A 47 -11.82 12.48 -11.39
C VAL A 47 -11.26 13.10 -10.11
N ALA A 48 -12.10 13.78 -9.32
CA ALA A 48 -11.70 14.33 -8.03
C ALA A 48 -11.29 13.23 -7.03
N ASP A 49 -12.07 12.14 -6.97
CA ASP A 49 -11.78 10.99 -6.09
C ASP A 49 -10.47 10.28 -6.49
N LEU A 50 -10.24 10.11 -7.79
CA LEU A 50 -8.97 9.61 -8.34
C LEU A 50 -7.78 10.49 -7.96
N ASN A 51 -7.91 11.81 -8.11
CA ASN A 51 -6.86 12.75 -7.71
C ASN A 51 -6.61 12.75 -6.19
N ARG A 52 -7.66 12.60 -5.37
CA ARG A 52 -7.53 12.43 -3.92
C ARG A 52 -6.68 11.20 -3.60
N MET A 53 -7.01 10.04 -4.17
CA MET A 53 -6.27 8.80 -3.91
C MET A 53 -4.80 8.89 -4.35
N LYS A 54 -4.53 9.50 -5.51
CA LYS A 54 -3.16 9.82 -5.95
C LYS A 54 -2.40 10.60 -4.88
N ASN A 55 -3.01 11.64 -4.33
CA ASN A 55 -2.37 12.49 -3.33
C ASN A 55 -2.14 11.75 -2.01
N CYS A 56 -3.06 10.88 -1.59
CA CYS A 56 -2.89 10.02 -0.42
C CYS A 56 -1.66 9.11 -0.54
N PHE A 57 -1.48 8.43 -1.68
CA PHE A 57 -0.30 7.59 -1.91
C PHE A 57 0.99 8.40 -2.05
N ASN A 58 0.94 9.57 -2.70
CA ASN A 58 2.09 10.48 -2.76
C ASN A 58 2.54 10.94 -1.36
N SER A 59 1.60 11.20 -0.45
CA SER A 59 1.94 11.57 0.94
C SER A 59 2.73 10.45 1.61
N ILE A 60 2.24 9.21 1.54
CA ILE A 60 2.94 8.04 2.08
C ILE A 60 4.35 7.91 1.50
N ASN A 61 4.49 8.06 0.18
CA ASN A 61 5.78 7.97 -0.48
C ASN A 61 6.77 9.02 0.04
N ASN A 62 6.31 10.27 0.12
CA ASN A 62 7.10 11.41 0.59
C ASN A 62 7.50 11.27 2.06
N GLU A 63 6.64 10.69 2.90
CA GLU A 63 6.89 10.45 4.32
C GLU A 63 7.80 9.23 4.56
N ALA A 64 7.70 8.18 3.73
CA ALA A 64 8.50 6.97 3.87
C ALA A 64 9.98 7.16 3.49
N ARG A 65 10.27 8.04 2.51
CA ARG A 65 11.65 8.29 2.03
C ARG A 65 12.60 8.81 3.12
N PRO A 66 12.25 9.84 3.92
CA PRO A 66 13.07 10.27 5.04
C PRO A 66 13.33 9.16 6.07
N LEU A 67 12.33 8.31 6.35
CA LEU A 67 12.49 7.20 7.30
C LEU A 67 13.51 6.16 6.80
N LEU A 68 13.48 5.83 5.51
CA LEU A 68 14.47 4.95 4.89
C LEU A 68 15.89 5.56 4.93
N SER A 69 15.99 6.87 4.70
CA SER A 69 17.27 7.58 4.84
C SER A 69 17.80 7.49 6.27
N LEU A 70 16.96 7.75 7.28
CA LEU A 70 17.34 7.63 8.69
C LEU A 70 17.88 6.23 9.03
N LEU A 71 17.22 5.16 8.58
CA LEU A 71 17.71 3.79 8.74
C LEU A 71 19.08 3.54 8.11
N THR A 72 19.33 4.15 6.96
CA THR A 72 20.60 3.95 6.24
C THR A 72 21.77 4.63 6.98
N TYR A 73 21.49 5.74 7.69
CA TYR A 73 22.51 6.48 8.45
C TYR A 73 22.63 6.02 9.90
N GLN A 74 21.54 5.57 10.52
CA GLN A 74 21.49 5.12 11.91
C GLN A 74 21.58 3.60 11.96
N ASN A 75 22.70 3.06 12.45
CA ASN A 75 22.90 1.62 12.64
C ASN A 75 22.05 1.00 13.78
N HIS A 76 20.96 1.66 14.19
CA HIS A 76 20.03 1.17 15.20
C HIS A 76 18.61 1.67 14.91
N ILE A 77 17.61 0.86 15.28
CA ILE A 77 16.20 1.23 15.21
C ILE A 77 15.76 1.77 16.56
N ASP A 78 15.23 2.99 16.58
CA ASP A 78 14.50 3.50 17.74
C ASP A 78 13.00 3.22 17.63
N TYR A 79 12.30 3.39 18.76
CA TYR A 79 10.85 3.19 18.83
C TYR A 79 10.07 4.15 17.90
N SER A 80 10.55 5.38 17.71
CA SER A 80 9.88 6.41 16.91
C SER A 80 9.83 6.03 15.43
N LEU A 81 10.95 5.53 14.90
CA LEU A 81 11.09 5.08 13.53
C LEU A 81 10.22 3.83 13.27
N ALA A 82 10.25 2.86 14.18
CA ALA A 82 9.41 1.67 14.11
C ALA A 82 7.92 2.04 14.13
N HIS A 83 7.52 2.92 15.06
CA HIS A 83 6.15 3.40 15.18
C HIS A 83 5.68 4.15 13.92
N SER A 84 6.49 5.08 13.41
CA SER A 84 6.18 5.86 12.20
C SER A 84 6.03 4.94 10.98
N THR A 85 6.91 3.95 10.84
CA THR A 85 6.82 2.98 9.73
C THR A 85 5.54 2.15 9.83
N SER A 86 5.19 1.67 11.03
CA SER A 86 3.93 0.93 11.25
C SER A 86 2.70 1.78 10.92
N GLN A 87 2.71 3.07 11.28
CA GLN A 87 1.62 4.01 10.95
C GLN A 87 1.48 4.19 9.43
N LEU A 88 2.58 4.42 8.71
CA LEU A 88 2.55 4.57 7.25
C LEU A 88 2.07 3.30 6.54
N MET A 89 2.51 2.12 6.99
CA MET A 89 2.00 0.84 6.45
C MET A 89 0.50 0.68 6.69
N GLN A 90 0.00 1.07 7.86
CA GLN A 90 -1.42 1.01 8.16
C GLN A 90 -2.24 2.01 7.31
N GLN A 91 -1.73 3.22 7.11
CA GLN A 91 -2.34 4.21 6.22
C GLN A 91 -2.37 3.72 4.77
N PHE A 92 -1.29 3.10 4.31
CA PHE A 92 -1.23 2.48 2.99
C PHE A 92 -2.33 1.45 2.80
N LEU A 93 -2.47 0.50 3.73
CA LEU A 93 -3.49 -0.54 3.68
C LEU A 93 -4.91 0.05 3.68
N HIS A 94 -5.13 1.12 4.43
CA HIS A 94 -6.40 1.82 4.44
C HIS A 94 -6.74 2.44 3.08
N TYR A 95 -5.83 3.21 2.49
CA TYR A 95 -6.07 3.83 1.18
C TYR A 95 -6.14 2.80 0.04
N ASP A 96 -5.40 1.70 0.15
CA ASP A 96 -5.47 0.61 -0.81
C ASP A 96 -6.83 -0.11 -0.78
N GLN A 97 -7.39 -0.33 0.41
CA GLN A 97 -8.77 -0.82 0.54
C GLN A 97 -9.78 0.15 -0.08
N GLU A 98 -9.64 1.46 0.14
CA GLU A 98 -10.50 2.46 -0.49
C GLU A 98 -10.41 2.40 -2.02
N LEU A 99 -9.19 2.29 -2.57
CA LEU A 99 -8.99 2.21 -4.01
C LEU A 99 -9.52 0.89 -4.59
N LEU A 100 -9.34 -0.24 -3.92
CA LEU A 100 -9.91 -1.52 -4.33
C LEU A 100 -11.45 -1.49 -4.39
N ALA A 101 -12.09 -0.84 -3.41
CA ALA A 101 -13.53 -0.62 -3.44
C ALA A 101 -13.93 0.30 -4.60
N PHE A 102 -13.16 1.36 -4.84
CA PHE A 102 -13.41 2.28 -5.95
C PHE A 102 -13.20 1.62 -7.33
N ILE A 103 -12.26 0.70 -7.46
CA ILE A 103 -12.02 -0.09 -8.68
C ILE A 103 -13.27 -0.88 -9.08
N GLN A 104 -14.07 -1.38 -8.14
CA GLN A 104 -15.34 -2.05 -8.47
C GLN A 104 -16.31 -1.08 -9.16
N HIS A 105 -16.36 0.17 -8.71
CA HIS A 105 -17.17 1.20 -9.34
C HIS A 105 -16.65 1.54 -10.75
N LEU A 106 -15.33 1.62 -10.93
CA LEU A 106 -14.71 1.82 -12.23
C LEU A 106 -15.00 0.67 -13.21
N LYS A 107 -15.00 -0.60 -12.74
CA LYS A 107 -15.39 -1.74 -13.58
C LYS A 107 -16.82 -1.60 -14.07
N ALA A 108 -17.77 -1.23 -13.21
CA ALA A 108 -19.15 -1.01 -13.61
C ALA A 108 -19.27 0.13 -14.65
N TYR A 109 -18.49 1.21 -14.48
CA TYR A 109 -18.51 2.37 -15.36
C TYR A 109 -18.20 2.02 -16.83
N GLY A 110 -17.19 1.20 -17.08
CA GLY A 110 -16.80 0.76 -18.42
C GLY A 110 -17.12 -0.70 -18.72
N GLN A 111 -18.22 -1.25 -18.16
CA GLN A 111 -18.56 -2.68 -18.23
C GLN A 111 -18.55 -3.26 -19.67
N ASN A 112 -18.92 -2.44 -20.66
CA ASN A 112 -19.00 -2.85 -22.07
C ASN A 112 -17.71 -2.54 -22.88
N GLN A 113 -16.65 -2.05 -22.23
CA GLN A 113 -15.38 -1.70 -22.88
C GLN A 113 -14.30 -2.75 -22.54
N PRO A 114 -14.01 -3.72 -23.41
CA PRO A 114 -13.10 -4.83 -23.08
C PRO A 114 -11.68 -4.38 -22.74
N VAL A 115 -11.16 -3.35 -23.43
CA VAL A 115 -9.84 -2.76 -23.13
C VAL A 115 -9.84 -2.16 -21.72
N TRP A 116 -10.88 -1.41 -21.36
CA TRP A 116 -11.06 -0.87 -20.01
C TRP A 116 -11.13 -1.98 -18.96
N GLN A 117 -11.95 -3.02 -19.18
CA GLN A 117 -12.07 -4.14 -18.24
C GLN A 117 -10.74 -4.85 -18.00
N THR A 118 -9.96 -5.06 -19.06
CA THR A 118 -8.66 -5.72 -18.98
C THR A 118 -7.69 -4.89 -18.13
N LEU A 119 -7.62 -3.59 -18.39
CA LEU A 119 -6.68 -2.69 -17.72
C LEU A 119 -7.08 -2.42 -16.26
N VAL A 120 -8.38 -2.26 -15.98
CA VAL A 120 -8.88 -2.11 -14.61
C VAL A 120 -8.66 -3.38 -13.81
N SER A 121 -8.86 -4.57 -14.41
CA SER A 121 -8.59 -5.84 -13.74
C SER A 121 -7.09 -6.08 -13.50
N HIS A 122 -6.23 -5.60 -14.40
CA HIS A 122 -4.78 -5.64 -14.18
C HIS A 122 -4.38 -4.83 -12.94
N ILE A 123 -4.83 -3.58 -12.86
CA ILE A 123 -4.56 -2.72 -11.70
C ILE A 123 -5.17 -3.29 -10.41
N GLU A 124 -6.37 -3.85 -10.48
CA GLU A 124 -6.97 -4.55 -9.33
C GLU A 124 -6.07 -5.68 -8.82
N ASN A 125 -5.54 -6.51 -9.71
CA ASN A 125 -4.66 -7.61 -9.33
C ASN A 125 -3.36 -7.12 -8.69
N GLU A 126 -2.79 -6.02 -9.20
CA GLU A 126 -1.63 -5.37 -8.59
C GLU A 126 -1.95 -4.81 -7.20
N GLN A 127 -3.12 -4.15 -7.03
CA GLN A 127 -3.57 -3.66 -5.73
C GLN A 127 -3.81 -4.79 -4.73
N ILE A 128 -4.47 -5.88 -5.13
CA ILE A 128 -4.66 -7.06 -4.28
C ILE A 128 -3.30 -7.67 -3.88
N TYR A 129 -2.35 -7.74 -4.82
CA TYR A 129 -1.02 -8.25 -4.53
C TYR A 129 -0.32 -7.38 -3.49
N MET A 130 -0.29 -6.06 -3.69
CA MET A 130 0.44 -5.17 -2.78
C MET A 130 -0.25 -5.05 -1.41
N TYR A 131 -1.58 -5.10 -1.35
CA TYR A 131 -2.32 -5.20 -0.08
C TYR A 131 -1.80 -6.37 0.75
N ARG A 132 -1.73 -7.56 0.13
CA ARG A 132 -1.28 -8.79 0.79
C ARG A 132 0.19 -8.68 1.21
N LEU A 133 1.03 -8.14 0.35
CA LEU A 133 2.45 -7.95 0.62
C LEU A 133 2.67 -7.01 1.83
N ILE A 134 2.08 -5.83 1.82
CA ILE A 134 2.24 -4.84 2.89
C ILE A 134 1.62 -5.34 4.20
N SER A 135 0.47 -6.03 4.16
CA SER A 135 -0.11 -6.66 5.35
C SER A 135 0.85 -7.69 5.94
N THR A 136 1.41 -8.56 5.10
CA THR A 136 2.35 -9.61 5.52
C THR A 136 3.62 -8.99 6.11
N LEU A 137 4.20 -7.98 5.47
CA LEU A 137 5.39 -7.30 5.96
C LEU A 137 5.13 -6.62 7.31
N ARG A 138 3.99 -5.92 7.44
CA ARG A 138 3.60 -5.29 8.70
C ARG A 138 3.46 -6.30 9.84
N GLU A 139 2.85 -7.44 9.57
CA GLU A 139 2.73 -8.53 10.56
C GLU A 139 4.11 -9.10 10.94
N GLN A 140 4.95 -9.38 9.95
CA GLN A 140 6.31 -9.90 10.18
C GLN A 140 7.22 -8.94 10.94
N ILE A 141 7.08 -7.63 10.72
CA ILE A 141 7.93 -6.63 11.36
C ILE A 141 7.40 -6.31 12.77
N PHE A 142 6.08 -6.11 12.93
CA PHE A 142 5.51 -5.51 14.13
C PHE A 142 4.66 -6.45 15.00
N GLN A 143 4.25 -7.62 14.49
CA GLN A 143 3.43 -8.57 15.25
C GLN A 143 4.17 -9.84 15.68
N SER A 144 5.35 -10.13 15.11
CA SER A 144 6.23 -11.22 15.57
C SER A 144 6.93 -10.94 16.90
N GLN A 145 6.54 -9.89 17.65
CA GLN A 145 7.07 -9.52 18.97
C GLN A 145 6.05 -9.71 20.11
N GLN A 146 5.10 -10.65 19.99
CA GLN A 146 4.56 -11.23 21.23
C GLN A 146 5.65 -12.13 21.85
N PRO A 147 6.07 -11.90 23.10
CA PRO A 147 6.87 -12.90 23.80
C PRO A 147 6.10 -14.22 23.79
N PRO A 148 6.77 -15.39 23.69
CA PRO A 148 6.07 -16.66 23.78
C PRO A 148 5.24 -16.64 25.06
N ASN A 149 3.91 -16.81 24.91
CA ASN A 149 3.00 -17.01 26.03
C ASN A 149 3.69 -17.93 27.03
N MET A 150 4.03 -17.39 28.20
CA MET A 150 4.39 -18.21 29.34
C MET A 150 3.21 -19.18 29.53
N MET A 151 3.46 -20.47 29.32
CA MET A 151 2.46 -21.50 29.54
C MET A 151 1.79 -21.26 30.90
N PRO A 152 0.46 -21.34 30.99
CA PRO A 152 -0.18 -21.31 32.31
C PRO A 152 0.37 -22.48 33.13
N PRO A 153 0.65 -22.28 34.43
CA PRO A 153 1.17 -23.34 35.28
C PRO A 153 0.18 -24.50 35.29
N LYS A 154 0.70 -25.72 35.07
CA LYS A 154 -0.08 -26.95 35.15
C LYS A 154 -0.65 -27.05 36.58
N PRO A 155 -1.97 -27.25 36.75
CA PRO A 155 -2.54 -27.45 38.07
C PRO A 155 -2.07 -28.79 38.69
N PRO A 156 -2.07 -28.89 40.02
CA PRO A 156 -1.56 -30.04 40.77
C PRO A 156 -2.32 -31.34 40.49
#